data_AF-A0A401K4V7-F1
#
_entry.id   AF-A0A401K4V7-F1
#
_cell.length_a   1.000
_cell.length_b   1.000
_cell.length_c   1.000
_cell.angle_alpha   90.00
_cell.angle_beta   90.00
_cell.angle_gamma   90.00
#
_symmetry.space_group_name_H-M   'P 1'
#
loop_
_entity.id
_entity.type
_entity.pdbx_description
1 polymer ?
#
loop_
_entity_poly.entity_id
_entity_poly.type
_entity_poly.pdbx_seq_one_letter_code
_entity_poly.pdbx_strand_id
1 'polypeptide(L)'
;MTLKQEFQRLINAGSVATMAQLRSFVTERGLIVTKHSEDSVTVVMRGHRRFRLFPANHYKAGRAGVLTDSGIVFDFWIYALVAQGSVEAACYIGQTRSVARRMREHWTRRTGERCSGPLLHWATERGLTVHVVLLQALSVIQSEADRAEAEWLACATAAGYDVPGVEIWAPAHQRSRPGLTWPSAAVRRNCRPLEEVIAGTSQIVRLEKRSTLVDHPPEEFNLV
;
A
#
# COMPACT_ATOMS: atom_id res chain seq x y z
N MET A 1 1.83 15.37 -0.80
CA MET A 1 0.76 15.08 -1.78
C MET A 1 -0.09 16.34 -1.91
N THR A 2 -0.46 16.77 -3.11
CA THR A 2 -1.25 18.01 -3.28
C THR A 2 -2.75 17.72 -3.21
N LEU A 3 -3.55 18.71 -2.82
CA LEU A 3 -5.01 18.61 -2.78
C LEU A 3 -5.61 18.15 -4.12
N LYS A 4 -5.02 18.59 -5.24
CA LYS A 4 -5.35 18.12 -6.59
C LYS A 4 -5.18 16.60 -6.73
N GLN A 5 -4.04 16.07 -6.30
CA GLN A 5 -3.71 14.65 -6.42
C GLN A 5 -4.68 13.80 -5.59
N GLU A 6 -5.07 14.30 -4.41
CA GLU A 6 -6.03 13.64 -3.54
C GLU A 6 -7.41 13.49 -4.19
N PHE A 7 -8.00 14.61 -4.66
CA PHE A 7 -9.29 14.58 -5.32
C PHE A 7 -9.27 13.77 -6.62
N GLN A 8 -8.21 13.90 -7.42
CA GLN A 8 -8.08 13.12 -8.65
C GLN A 8 -8.04 11.62 -8.37
N ARG A 9 -7.38 11.19 -7.28
CA ARG A 9 -7.39 9.78 -6.90
C ARG A 9 -8.77 9.32 -6.43
N LEU A 10 -9.50 10.12 -5.64
CA LEU A 10 -10.86 9.74 -5.21
C LEU A 10 -11.79 9.55 -6.42
N ILE A 11 -11.69 10.43 -7.41
CA ILE A 11 -12.38 10.32 -8.70
C ILE A 11 -12.03 8.99 -9.39
N ASN A 12 -10.74 8.66 -9.47
CA ASN A 12 -10.30 7.43 -10.11
C ASN A 12 -10.72 6.17 -9.34
N ALA A 13 -10.64 6.19 -8.01
CA ALA A 13 -10.96 5.05 -7.15
C ALA A 13 -12.47 4.75 -7.09
N GLY A 14 -13.30 5.78 -7.28
CA GLY A 14 -14.76 5.69 -7.41
C GLY A 14 -15.25 5.59 -8.86
N SER A 15 -14.36 5.42 -9.83
CA SER A 15 -14.68 5.31 -11.27
C SER A 15 -15.62 6.40 -11.79
N VAL A 16 -15.37 7.64 -11.37
CA VAL A 16 -16.05 8.84 -11.88
C VAL A 16 -15.55 9.09 -13.32
N ALA A 17 -16.17 8.43 -14.28
CA ALA A 17 -15.70 8.33 -15.68
C ALA A 17 -16.37 9.33 -16.62
N THR A 18 -17.43 10.02 -16.17
CA THR A 18 -18.14 11.01 -16.98
C THR A 18 -18.06 12.40 -16.38
N MET A 19 -18.27 13.43 -17.21
CA MET A 19 -18.34 14.81 -16.74
C MET A 19 -19.52 15.06 -15.81
N ALA A 20 -20.65 14.35 -15.99
CA ALA A 20 -21.79 14.44 -15.10
C ALA A 20 -21.42 13.95 -13.69
N GLN A 21 -20.81 12.76 -13.59
CA GLN A 21 -20.33 12.22 -12.32
C GLN A 21 -19.25 13.11 -11.70
N LEU A 22 -18.35 13.69 -12.50
CA LEU A 22 -17.32 14.60 -12.00
C LEU A 22 -17.94 15.87 -11.39
N ARG A 23 -18.98 16.42 -12.00
CA ARG A 23 -19.71 17.57 -11.45
C ARG A 23 -20.40 17.22 -10.14
N SER A 24 -21.08 16.07 -10.07
CA SER A 24 -21.69 15.59 -8.82
C SER A 24 -20.65 15.45 -7.71
N PHE A 25 -19.52 14.81 -7.99
CA PHE A 25 -18.41 14.65 -7.05
C PHE A 25 -17.89 16.00 -6.53
N VAL A 26 -17.74 16.99 -7.41
CA VAL A 26 -17.28 18.33 -7.04
C VAL A 26 -18.28 19.03 -6.12
N THR A 27 -19.58 18.94 -6.44
CA THR A 27 -20.66 19.51 -5.62
C THR A 27 -20.73 18.87 -4.24
N GLU A 28 -20.70 17.53 -4.18
CA GLU A 28 -20.74 16.76 -2.92
C GLU A 28 -19.56 17.09 -1.99
N ARG A 29 -18.41 17.45 -2.56
CA ARG A 29 -17.20 17.82 -1.81
C ARG A 29 -17.11 19.31 -1.50
N GLY A 30 -18.15 20.09 -1.80
CA GLY A 30 -18.20 21.53 -1.51
C GLY A 30 -17.12 22.33 -2.26
N LEU A 31 -16.65 21.82 -3.40
CA LEU A 31 -15.63 22.47 -4.21
C LEU A 31 -16.28 23.55 -5.10
N ILE A 32 -15.71 24.75 -5.11
CA ILE A 32 -16.24 25.85 -5.91
C ILE A 32 -15.71 25.69 -7.34
N VAL A 33 -16.62 25.52 -8.30
CA VAL A 33 -16.24 25.49 -9.71
C VAL A 33 -15.95 26.88 -10.22
N THR A 34 -14.79 27.04 -10.86
CA THR A 34 -14.36 28.32 -11.45
C THR A 34 -14.36 28.28 -12.98
N LYS A 35 -14.24 27.09 -13.58
CA LYS A 35 -14.33 26.90 -15.04
C LYS A 35 -14.71 25.46 -15.37
N HIS A 36 -15.54 25.30 -16.40
CA HIS A 36 -15.84 24.01 -17.03
C HIS A 36 -15.17 23.92 -18.39
N SER A 37 -14.65 22.74 -18.74
CA SER A 37 -14.38 22.34 -20.12
C SER A 37 -15.17 21.08 -20.46
N GLU A 38 -15.04 20.63 -21.70
CA GLU A 38 -15.64 19.39 -22.19
C GLU A 38 -15.14 18.15 -21.44
N ASP A 39 -13.91 18.18 -20.95
CA ASP A 39 -13.17 17.04 -20.41
C ASP A 39 -12.66 17.23 -18.97
N SER A 40 -12.95 18.38 -18.34
CA SER A 40 -12.40 18.70 -17.02
C SER A 40 -13.19 19.78 -16.28
N VAL A 41 -12.99 19.84 -14.97
CA VAL A 41 -13.51 20.90 -14.11
C VAL A 41 -12.34 21.57 -13.38
N THR A 42 -12.28 22.90 -13.46
CA THR A 42 -11.33 23.69 -12.66
C THR A 42 -12.03 24.19 -11.42
N VAL A 43 -11.50 23.82 -10.26
CA VAL A 43 -12.09 24.07 -8.94
C VAL A 43 -11.15 24.90 -8.07
N VAL A 44 -11.72 25.51 -7.03
CA VAL A 44 -11.00 26.13 -5.94
C VAL A 44 -11.62 25.69 -4.61
N MET A 45 -10.77 25.50 -3.61
CA MET A 45 -11.18 25.33 -2.21
C MET A 45 -10.69 26.54 -1.42
N ARG A 46 -11.45 27.00 -0.44
CA ARG A 46 -11.11 28.18 0.37
C ARG A 46 -9.70 28.05 0.94
N GLY A 47 -8.84 29.04 0.70
CA GLY A 47 -7.44 29.03 1.14
C GLY A 47 -6.47 28.23 0.27
N HIS A 48 -6.93 27.61 -0.81
CA HIS A 48 -6.10 26.81 -1.72
C HIS A 48 -6.03 27.41 -3.13
N ARG A 49 -4.94 27.08 -3.85
CA ARG A 49 -4.80 27.44 -5.26
C ARG A 49 -5.84 26.72 -6.12
N ARG A 50 -6.22 27.33 -7.24
CA ARG A 50 -7.05 26.69 -8.28
C ARG A 50 -6.36 25.44 -8.84
N PHE A 51 -7.11 24.38 -9.06
CA PHE A 51 -6.62 23.16 -9.71
C PHE A 51 -7.69 22.53 -10.60
N ARG A 52 -7.25 21.69 -11.53
CA ARG A 52 -8.11 21.01 -12.51
C ARG A 52 -8.22 19.53 -12.17
N LEU A 53 -9.44 19.02 -12.23
CA LEU A 53 -9.82 17.62 -12.07
C LEU A 53 -10.35 17.09 -13.40
N PHE A 54 -10.04 15.83 -13.69
CA PHE A 54 -10.42 15.14 -14.91
C PHE A 54 -11.24 13.89 -14.56
N PRO A 55 -12.18 13.45 -15.42
CA PRO A 55 -12.79 12.13 -15.27
C PRO A 55 -11.74 11.01 -15.32
N ALA A 56 -12.02 9.87 -14.68
CA ALA A 56 -11.08 8.76 -14.51
C ALA A 56 -10.59 8.13 -15.83
N ASN A 57 -11.39 8.21 -16.90
CA ASN A 57 -11.05 7.71 -18.23
C ASN A 57 -10.21 8.70 -19.06
N HIS A 58 -9.94 9.91 -18.55
CA HIS A 58 -9.18 10.92 -19.26
C HIS A 58 -7.67 10.66 -19.15
N TYR A 59 -6.91 10.79 -20.24
CA TYR A 59 -5.46 10.49 -20.26
C TYR A 59 -4.61 11.33 -19.28
N LYS A 60 -5.12 12.48 -18.82
CA LYS A 60 -4.49 13.34 -17.80
C LYS A 60 -4.92 13.04 -16.36
N ALA A 61 -5.91 12.17 -16.15
CA ALA A 61 -6.19 11.63 -14.83
C ALA A 61 -5.00 10.74 -14.45
N GLY A 62 -4.34 11.02 -13.32
CA GLY A 62 -3.21 10.21 -12.86
C GLY A 62 -3.59 8.73 -12.82
N ARG A 63 -2.63 7.81 -12.98
CA ARG A 63 -2.97 6.39 -13.24
C ARG A 63 -3.58 5.65 -12.05
N ALA A 64 -3.31 6.06 -10.82
CA ALA A 64 -3.86 5.45 -9.62
C ALA A 64 -5.39 5.29 -9.66
N GLY A 65 -5.90 4.07 -9.50
CA GLY A 65 -7.33 3.72 -9.58
C GLY A 65 -7.85 3.41 -10.99
N VAL A 66 -7.09 3.70 -12.05
CA VAL A 66 -7.47 3.46 -13.46
C VAL A 66 -7.29 1.98 -13.82
N LEU A 67 -8.29 1.39 -14.48
CA LEU A 67 -8.21 0.05 -15.08
C LEU A 67 -7.36 0.08 -16.35
N THR A 68 -6.39 -0.81 -16.44
CA THR A 68 -5.55 -1.03 -17.62
C THR A 68 -5.66 -2.49 -18.07
N ASP A 69 -5.09 -2.82 -19.24
CA ASP A 69 -4.98 -4.21 -19.74
C ASP A 69 -4.23 -5.13 -18.76
N SER A 70 -3.46 -4.55 -17.82
CA SER A 70 -2.72 -5.24 -16.77
C SER A 70 -3.38 -5.15 -15.39
N GLY A 71 -4.63 -4.67 -15.32
CA GLY A 71 -5.41 -4.45 -14.10
C GLY A 71 -5.41 -3.00 -13.62
N ILE A 72 -5.97 -2.77 -12.44
CA ILE A 72 -6.03 -1.42 -11.86
C ILE A 72 -4.66 -0.99 -11.32
N VAL A 73 -4.25 0.24 -11.61
CA VAL A 73 -3.02 0.81 -11.06
C VAL A 73 -3.23 1.18 -9.60
N PHE A 74 -2.43 0.61 -8.70
CA PHE A 74 -2.53 0.82 -7.26
C PHE A 74 -1.79 2.04 -6.77
N ASP A 75 -2.25 2.60 -5.65
CA ASP A 75 -1.57 3.69 -4.96
C ASP A 75 -0.56 3.18 -3.95
N PHE A 76 -0.87 2.09 -3.25
CA PHE A 76 -0.01 1.56 -2.20
C PHE A 76 -0.09 0.04 -2.11
N TRP A 77 1.05 -0.55 -1.82
CA TRP A 77 1.20 -1.93 -1.38
C TRP A 77 1.67 -1.89 0.06
N ILE A 78 0.96 -2.58 0.96
CA ILE A 78 1.52 -2.91 2.27
C ILE A 78 2.32 -4.19 2.11
N TYR A 79 3.54 -4.19 2.59
CA TYR A 79 4.45 -5.34 2.54
C TYR A 79 5.08 -5.56 3.91
N ALA A 80 5.56 -6.78 4.12
CA ALA A 80 6.42 -7.12 5.23
C ALA A 80 7.77 -7.60 4.72
N LEU A 81 8.83 -7.20 5.43
CA LEU A 81 10.09 -7.93 5.47
C LEU A 81 10.06 -8.79 6.72
N VAL A 82 10.42 -10.06 6.59
CA VAL A 82 10.24 -11.06 7.64
C VAL A 82 11.51 -11.91 7.75
N ALA A 83 12.03 -12.07 8.97
CA ALA A 83 13.06 -13.03 9.31
C ALA A 83 12.50 -13.98 10.37
N GLN A 84 12.54 -15.29 10.13
CA GLN A 84 12.00 -16.28 11.08
C GLN A 84 12.96 -17.45 11.24
N GLY A 85 13.22 -17.80 12.49
CA GLY A 85 13.79 -19.08 12.89
C GLY A 85 12.70 -20.01 13.42
N SER A 86 13.12 -21.07 14.11
CA SER A 86 12.22 -22.04 14.76
C SER A 86 11.55 -21.49 16.02
N VAL A 87 12.18 -20.52 16.70
CA VAL A 87 11.76 -20.01 18.02
C VAL A 87 11.43 -18.52 17.99
N GLU A 88 12.10 -17.75 17.14
CA GLU A 88 11.98 -16.30 17.07
C GLU A 88 11.63 -15.83 15.67
N ALA A 89 10.89 -14.72 15.59
CA ALA A 89 10.52 -14.11 14.34
C ALA A 89 10.49 -12.58 14.51
N ALA A 90 11.02 -11.88 13.53
CA ALA A 90 11.00 -10.42 13.48
C ALA A 90 10.45 -9.94 12.14
N CYS A 91 9.87 -8.75 12.14
CA CYS A 91 9.37 -8.13 10.92
C CYS A 91 9.56 -6.61 10.87
N TYR A 92 9.47 -6.11 9.65
CA TYR A 92 9.34 -4.70 9.32
C TYR A 92 8.14 -4.58 8.40
N ILE A 93 7.21 -3.68 8.73
CA ILE A 93 6.05 -3.38 7.90
C ILE A 93 6.33 -2.07 7.17
N GLY A 94 5.96 -1.99 5.91
CA GLY A 94 6.08 -0.77 5.15
C GLY A 94 5.03 -0.66 4.06
N GLN A 95 4.91 0.55 3.52
CA GLN A 95 4.07 0.84 2.36
C GLN A 95 4.89 1.33 1.17
N THR A 96 4.43 1.06 -0.04
CA THR A 96 5.10 1.56 -1.25
C THR A 96 4.19 1.66 -2.46
N ARG A 97 4.49 2.62 -3.35
CA ARG A 97 3.94 2.73 -4.71
C ARG A 97 4.64 1.81 -5.71
N SER A 98 5.88 1.44 -5.42
CA SER A 98 6.72 0.64 -6.31
C SER A 98 7.48 -0.37 -5.47
N VAL A 99 6.99 -1.61 -5.51
CA VAL A 99 7.57 -2.74 -4.77
C VAL A 99 9.03 -2.94 -5.19
N ALA A 100 9.30 -3.04 -6.50
CA ALA A 100 10.65 -3.26 -7.02
C ALA A 100 11.64 -2.15 -6.62
N ARG A 101 11.23 -0.87 -6.69
CA ARG A 101 12.07 0.26 -6.23
C ARG A 101 12.34 0.15 -4.73
N ARG A 102 11.31 -0.15 -3.94
CA ARG A 102 11.41 -0.18 -2.47
C ARG A 102 12.25 -1.34 -1.97
N MET A 103 12.12 -2.53 -2.57
CA MET A 103 12.97 -3.66 -2.21
C MET A 103 14.44 -3.35 -2.49
N ARG A 104 14.76 -2.73 -3.64
CA ARG A 104 16.12 -2.28 -3.94
C ARG A 104 16.65 -1.30 -2.90
N GLU A 105 15.83 -0.33 -2.48
CA GLU A 105 16.22 0.61 -1.41
C GLU A 105 16.59 -0.12 -0.10
N HIS A 106 15.79 -1.10 0.31
CA HIS A 106 16.08 -1.91 1.51
C HIS A 106 17.40 -2.67 1.36
N TRP A 107 17.63 -3.29 0.21
CA TRP A 107 18.85 -4.05 -0.04
C TRP A 107 20.11 -3.18 -0.09
N THR A 108 20.03 -2.02 -0.74
CA THR A 108 21.16 -1.08 -0.86
C THR A 108 21.48 -0.41 0.47
N ARG A 109 20.48 -0.13 1.31
CA ARG A 109 20.64 0.58 2.59
C ARG A 109 20.71 -0.33 3.80
N ARG A 110 21.07 -1.60 3.60
CA ARG A 110 21.04 -2.64 4.64
C ARG A 110 21.96 -2.41 5.84
N THR A 111 22.94 -1.52 5.72
CA THR A 111 23.94 -1.23 6.76
C THR A 111 23.65 0.03 7.58
N GLY A 112 22.52 0.72 7.36
CA GLY A 112 22.19 1.95 8.08
C GLY A 112 21.20 1.74 9.24
N GLU A 113 21.11 2.70 10.15
CA GLU A 113 20.19 2.66 11.31
C GLU A 113 18.74 3.08 10.97
N ARG A 114 18.45 3.38 9.69
CA ARG A 114 17.13 3.87 9.27
C ARG A 114 16.34 2.81 8.52
N CYS A 115 15.01 2.96 8.52
CA CYS A 115 14.10 2.06 7.81
C CYS A 115 14.22 0.61 8.33
N SER A 116 14.45 -0.37 7.44
CA SER A 116 14.56 -1.79 7.82
C SER A 116 15.95 -2.21 8.31
N GLY A 117 16.89 -1.27 8.45
CA GLY A 117 18.25 -1.57 8.87
C GLY A 117 18.34 -2.35 10.19
N PRO A 118 17.63 -1.93 11.24
CA PRO A 118 17.57 -2.67 12.50
C PRO A 118 17.09 -4.13 12.33
N LEU A 119 16.10 -4.39 11.48
CA LEU A 119 15.66 -5.76 11.17
C LEU A 119 16.76 -6.56 10.45
N LEU A 120 17.43 -5.94 9.46
CA LEU A 120 18.50 -6.61 8.70
C LEU A 120 19.68 -6.97 9.60
N HIS A 121 20.03 -6.08 10.53
CA HIS A 121 21.04 -6.34 11.55
C HIS A 121 20.61 -7.49 12.48
N TRP A 122 19.40 -7.40 13.05
CA TRP A 122 18.83 -8.45 13.91
C TRP A 122 18.84 -9.82 13.24
N ALA A 123 18.49 -9.89 11.96
CA ALA A 123 18.48 -11.12 11.18
C ALA A 123 19.90 -11.64 10.92
N THR A 124 20.84 -10.74 10.62
CA THR A 124 22.25 -11.08 10.38
C THR A 124 22.90 -11.69 11.62
N GLU A 125 22.67 -11.11 12.80
CA GLU A 125 23.19 -11.65 14.08
C GLU A 125 22.72 -13.07 14.38
N ARG A 126 21.54 -13.45 13.84
CA ARG A 126 20.93 -14.77 14.01
C ARG A 126 21.17 -15.72 12.84
N GLY A 127 21.89 -15.28 11.81
CA GLY A 127 22.08 -16.05 10.58
C GLY A 127 20.77 -16.34 9.83
N LEU A 128 19.77 -15.46 9.95
CA LEU A 128 18.46 -15.62 9.32
C LEU A 128 18.36 -14.84 8.01
N THR A 129 17.72 -15.46 7.02
CA THR A 129 17.41 -14.80 5.74
C THR A 129 16.18 -13.91 5.89
N VAL A 130 16.29 -12.67 5.41
CA VAL A 130 15.15 -11.76 5.30
C VAL A 130 14.36 -12.05 4.03
N HIS A 131 13.08 -12.32 4.20
CA HIS A 131 12.13 -12.57 3.13
C HIS A 131 11.19 -11.37 2.97
N VAL A 132 10.58 -11.23 1.79
CA VAL A 132 9.57 -10.22 1.46
C VAL A 132 8.24 -10.88 1.11
N VAL A 133 7.14 -10.28 1.56
CA VAL A 133 5.77 -10.66 1.18
C VAL A 133 4.88 -9.43 1.07
N LEU A 134 3.88 -9.46 0.17
CA LEU A 134 2.83 -8.44 0.11
C LEU A 134 1.68 -8.84 1.03
N LEU A 135 1.21 -7.90 1.85
CA LEU A 135 0.13 -8.09 2.80
C LEU A 135 -1.20 -7.52 2.31
N GLN A 136 -1.16 -6.40 1.58
CA GLN A 136 -2.39 -5.75 1.11
C GLN A 136 -2.14 -4.87 -0.11
N ALA A 137 -3.09 -4.90 -1.05
CA ALA A 137 -3.12 -3.99 -2.20
C ALA A 137 -4.17 -2.89 -1.99
N LEU A 138 -3.77 -1.62 -2.06
CA LEU A 138 -4.63 -0.48 -1.71
C LEU A 138 -4.76 0.53 -2.87
N SER A 139 -5.99 1.02 -3.05
CA SER A 139 -6.33 2.17 -3.90
C SER A 139 -6.93 3.28 -3.03
N VAL A 140 -6.11 3.83 -2.14
CA VAL A 140 -6.53 4.64 -0.99
C VAL A 140 -5.66 5.87 -0.79
N ILE A 141 -6.04 6.73 0.16
CA ILE A 141 -5.25 7.91 0.54
C ILE A 141 -3.99 7.64 1.37
N GLN A 142 -3.04 8.59 1.39
CA GLN A 142 -1.79 8.39 2.16
C GLN A 142 -2.10 8.08 3.62
N SER A 143 -2.99 8.86 4.24
CA SER A 143 -3.41 8.61 5.63
C SER A 143 -4.15 7.29 5.83
N GLU A 144 -4.85 6.78 4.82
CA GLU A 144 -5.46 5.44 4.86
C GLU A 144 -4.41 4.33 4.72
N ALA A 145 -3.37 4.55 3.91
CA ALA A 145 -2.24 3.64 3.80
C ALA A 145 -1.37 3.65 5.07
N ASP A 146 -1.14 4.82 5.67
CA ASP A 146 -0.48 4.97 6.98
C ASP A 146 -1.26 4.21 8.07
N ARG A 147 -2.59 4.33 8.06
CA ARG A 147 -3.46 3.57 8.96
C ARG A 147 -3.34 2.06 8.72
N ALA A 148 -3.38 1.62 7.46
CA ALA A 148 -3.23 0.19 7.13
C ALA A 148 -1.86 -0.36 7.56
N GLU A 149 -0.78 0.40 7.37
CA GLU A 149 0.56 0.07 7.85
C GLU A 149 0.58 -0.11 9.38
N ALA A 150 -0.05 0.81 10.13
CA ALA A 150 -0.18 0.71 11.58
C ALA A 150 -1.03 -0.49 12.05
N GLU A 151 -2.12 -0.80 11.34
CA GLU A 151 -2.97 -1.96 11.61
C GLU A 151 -2.20 -3.27 11.40
N TRP A 152 -1.43 -3.38 10.32
CA TRP A 152 -0.59 -4.55 10.03
C TRP A 152 0.57 -4.70 11.00
N LEU A 153 1.16 -3.59 11.46
CA LEU A 153 2.16 -3.61 12.52
C LEU A 153 1.59 -4.20 13.82
N ALA A 154 0.45 -3.66 14.29
CA ALA A 154 -0.22 -4.16 15.49
C ALA A 154 -0.57 -5.65 15.36
N CYS A 155 -0.98 -6.06 14.17
CA CYS A 155 -1.30 -7.44 13.82
C CYS A 155 -0.07 -8.37 13.92
N ALA A 156 1.07 -7.96 13.38
CA ALA A 156 2.32 -8.72 13.46
C ALA A 156 2.82 -8.85 14.90
N THR A 157 2.79 -7.75 15.67
CA THR A 157 3.16 -7.75 17.09
C THR A 157 2.25 -8.68 17.91
N ALA A 158 0.94 -8.65 17.67
CA ALA A 158 -0.01 -9.56 18.32
C ALA A 158 0.24 -11.04 17.97
N ALA A 159 0.81 -11.32 16.80
CA ALA A 159 1.24 -12.65 16.38
C ALA A 159 2.62 -13.08 16.92
N GLY A 160 3.24 -12.25 17.77
CA GLY A 160 4.51 -12.55 18.43
C GLY A 160 5.76 -12.19 17.61
N TYR A 161 5.64 -11.36 16.58
CA TYR A 161 6.82 -10.87 15.86
C TYR A 161 7.48 -9.73 16.63
N ASP A 162 8.80 -9.82 16.76
CA ASP A 162 9.64 -8.69 17.12
C ASP A 162 9.60 -7.63 16.03
N VAL A 163 9.70 -6.36 16.43
CA VAL A 163 9.67 -5.21 15.51
C VAL A 163 10.90 -4.31 15.73
N PRO A 164 12.12 -4.75 15.35
CA PRO A 164 13.34 -4.00 15.61
C PRO A 164 13.31 -2.60 15.00
N GLY A 165 13.67 -1.59 15.79
CA GLY A 165 13.74 -0.20 15.36
C GLY A 165 12.40 0.47 15.10
N VAL A 166 11.28 -0.10 15.56
CA VAL A 166 9.91 0.38 15.33
C VAL A 166 9.75 1.86 15.67
N GLU A 167 10.46 2.35 16.70
CA GLU A 167 10.50 3.75 17.11
C GLU A 167 11.08 4.70 16.05
N ILE A 168 11.83 4.18 15.08
CA ILE A 168 12.48 4.94 14.00
C ILE A 168 11.62 4.98 12.74
N TRP A 169 10.83 3.94 12.48
CA TRP A 169 10.15 3.77 11.18
C TRP A 169 8.63 3.65 11.26
N ALA A 170 8.05 3.31 12.40
CA ALA A 170 6.61 3.14 12.51
C ALA A 170 5.88 4.48 12.69
N PRO A 171 4.63 4.57 12.20
CA PRO A 171 3.78 5.71 12.49
C PRO A 171 3.45 5.79 14.00
N ALA A 172 3.37 7.02 14.53
CA ALA A 172 3.20 7.32 15.96
C ALA A 172 1.88 6.82 16.60
N HIS A 173 0.95 6.27 15.80
CA HIS A 173 -0.34 5.81 16.28
C HIS A 173 -0.57 4.36 15.86
N GLN A 174 -0.42 3.44 16.81
CA GLN A 174 -0.80 2.05 16.65
C GLN A 174 -2.28 1.91 16.97
N ARG A 175 -3.08 1.50 15.99
CA ARG A 175 -4.47 1.13 16.20
C ARG A 175 -4.69 -0.24 15.59
N SER A 176 -5.12 -1.19 16.43
CA SER A 176 -5.54 -2.50 15.96
C SER A 176 -6.91 -2.39 15.30
N ARG A 177 -7.07 -3.02 14.14
CA ARG A 177 -8.36 -3.18 13.48
C ARG A 177 -8.99 -4.49 13.97
N PRO A 178 -10.21 -4.45 14.53
CA PRO A 178 -10.94 -5.67 14.90
C PRO A 178 -11.06 -6.61 13.69
N GLY A 179 -10.70 -7.88 13.89
CA GLY A 179 -10.81 -8.93 12.88
C GLY A 179 -9.67 -9.03 11.86
N LEU A 180 -8.66 -8.16 11.92
CA LEU A 180 -7.43 -8.37 11.15
C LEU A 180 -6.50 -9.32 11.91
N THR A 181 -6.11 -10.44 11.28
CA THR A 181 -5.24 -11.46 11.88
C THR A 181 -4.04 -11.70 10.98
N TRP A 182 -2.88 -11.97 11.59
CA TRP A 182 -1.64 -12.16 10.87
C TRP A 182 -1.69 -13.50 10.11
N PRO A 183 -1.60 -13.50 8.76
CA PRO A 183 -1.80 -14.69 7.96
C PRO A 183 -0.52 -15.54 7.96
N SER A 184 -0.26 -16.23 9.07
CA SER A 184 1.00 -16.92 9.36
C SER A 184 1.32 -18.03 8.37
N ALA A 185 0.32 -18.75 7.87
CA ALA A 185 0.50 -19.82 6.89
C ALA A 185 0.77 -19.24 5.50
N ALA A 186 0.04 -18.19 5.10
CA ALA A 186 0.22 -17.54 3.81
C ALA A 186 1.52 -16.74 3.74
N VAL A 187 1.95 -16.09 4.83
CA VAL A 187 3.27 -15.43 4.91
C VAL A 187 4.38 -16.45 4.67
N ARG A 188 4.38 -17.57 5.39
CA ARG A 188 5.39 -18.63 5.21
C ARG A 188 5.42 -19.21 3.80
N ARG A 189 4.26 -19.37 3.17
CA ARG A 189 4.12 -19.93 1.82
C ARG A 189 4.53 -18.94 0.71
N ASN A 190 4.18 -17.67 0.88
CA ASN A 190 4.32 -16.66 -0.18
C ASN A 190 5.52 -15.73 -0.03
N CYS A 191 6.23 -15.79 1.10
CA CYS A 191 7.46 -15.03 1.26
C CYS A 191 8.55 -15.50 0.29
N ARG A 192 9.37 -14.57 -0.18
CA ARG A 192 10.52 -14.84 -1.05
C ARG A 192 11.77 -14.19 -0.50
N PRO A 193 12.96 -14.81 -0.59
CA PRO A 193 14.20 -14.19 -0.13
C PRO A 193 14.38 -12.82 -0.78
N LEU A 194 14.68 -11.80 0.02
CA LEU A 194 14.81 -10.43 -0.48
C LEU A 194 15.89 -10.35 -1.56
N GLU A 195 17.03 -11.02 -1.33
CA GLU A 195 18.16 -11.07 -2.26
C GLU A 195 17.77 -11.62 -3.63
N GLU A 196 17.05 -12.74 -3.69
CA GLU A 196 16.59 -13.35 -4.93
C GLU A 196 15.60 -12.46 -5.70
N VAL A 197 14.74 -11.75 -4.97
CA VAL A 197 13.82 -10.78 -5.57
C VAL A 197 14.59 -9.62 -6.20
N ILE A 198 15.69 -9.16 -5.58
CA ILE A 198 16.54 -8.11 -6.16
C ILE A 198 17.33 -8.61 -7.36
N ALA A 199 17.85 -9.84 -7.27
CA ALA A 199 18.57 -10.49 -8.36
C ALA A 199 17.66 -10.83 -9.56
N GLY A 200 16.33 -10.79 -9.37
CA GLY A 200 15.35 -11.15 -10.38
C GLY A 200 15.20 -12.65 -10.59
N THR A 201 15.77 -13.47 -9.70
CA THR A 201 15.67 -14.94 -9.74
C THR A 201 14.38 -15.45 -9.10
N SER A 202 13.75 -14.62 -8.25
CA SER A 202 12.43 -14.89 -7.66
C SER A 202 11.47 -13.72 -7.87
N GLN A 203 10.18 -14.02 -8.09
CA GLN A 203 9.13 -13.01 -8.17
C GLN A 203 8.27 -13.00 -6.91
N ILE A 204 7.97 -11.79 -6.41
CA ILE A 204 7.01 -11.61 -5.32
C ILE A 204 5.61 -11.99 -5.82
N VAL A 205 4.91 -12.83 -5.05
CA VAL A 205 3.52 -13.20 -5.32
C VAL A 205 2.66 -11.94 -5.27
N ARG A 206 1.97 -11.64 -6.36
CA ARG A 206 1.07 -10.47 -6.45
C ARG A 206 -0.26 -10.78 -5.77
N LEU A 207 -0.81 -9.77 -5.09
CA LEU A 207 -2.16 -9.81 -4.57
C LEU A 207 -3.15 -9.22 -5.59
N GLU A 208 -4.39 -9.69 -5.53
CA GLU A 208 -5.51 -9.10 -6.24
C GLU A 208 -5.83 -7.67 -5.75
N LYS A 209 -6.73 -6.98 -6.47
CA LYS A 209 -7.10 -5.62 -6.11
C LYS A 209 -7.90 -5.59 -4.82
N ARG A 210 -7.56 -4.62 -3.94
CA ARG A 210 -8.29 -4.36 -2.68
C ARG A 210 -8.36 -5.61 -1.80
N SER A 211 -7.47 -6.56 -2.01
CA SER A 211 -7.38 -7.78 -1.22
C SER A 211 -6.26 -7.66 -0.20
N THR A 212 -6.40 -8.48 0.83
CA THR A 212 -5.39 -8.75 1.85
C THR A 212 -4.90 -10.18 1.67
N LEU A 213 -3.66 -10.43 2.06
CA LEU A 213 -3.16 -11.77 2.22
C LEU A 213 -3.96 -12.46 3.34
N VAL A 214 -4.43 -13.67 3.09
CA VAL A 214 -5.23 -14.48 4.02
C VAL A 214 -4.71 -15.92 4.04
N ASP A 215 -4.83 -16.61 5.18
CA ASP A 215 -4.36 -18.00 5.33
C ASP A 215 -5.17 -19.00 4.49
N HIS A 216 -6.47 -18.73 4.36
CA HIS A 216 -7.41 -19.45 3.53
C HIS A 216 -8.12 -18.43 2.62
N PRO A 217 -8.15 -18.62 1.29
CA PRO A 217 -9.08 -17.85 0.47
C PRO A 217 -10.50 -18.11 0.98
N PRO A 218 -11.39 -17.09 1.01
CA PRO A 218 -12.79 -17.33 1.34
C PRO A 218 -13.31 -18.41 0.39
N GLU A 219 -13.93 -19.46 0.93
CA GLU A 219 -14.55 -20.52 0.13
C GLU A 219 -15.38 -19.86 -0.98
N GLU A 220 -15.08 -20.17 -2.24
CA GLU A 220 -15.98 -19.83 -3.33
C GLU A 220 -17.33 -20.46 -2.99
N PHE A 221 -18.32 -19.61 -2.69
CA PHE A 221 -19.71 -20.04 -2.71
C PHE A 221 -20.01 -20.44 -4.15
N ASN A 222 -19.82 -21.73 -4.43
CA ASN A 222 -20.42 -22.38 -5.59
C ASN A 222 -21.93 -22.28 -5.41
N LEU A 223 -22.52 -21.23 -5.96
CA LEU A 223 -23.94 -21.19 -6.25
C LEU A 223 -24.17 -22.20 -7.36
N VAL A 224 -24.67 -23.38 -6.97
CA VAL A 224 -25.35 -24.33 -7.87
C VAL A 224 -26.62 -23.67 -8.40
#